data_AF-A0A1G8ZI37-F1
#
_entry.id   AF-A0A1G8ZI37-F1
#
_cell.length_a   1.000
_cell.length_b   1.000
_cell.length_c   1.000
_cell.angle_alpha   90.00
_cell.angle_beta   90.00
_cell.angle_gamma   90.00
#
_symmetry.space_group_name_H-M   'P 1'
#
loop_
_entity.id
_entity.type
_entity.pdbx_description
1 polymer ?
#
loop_
_entity_poly.entity_id
_entity_poly.type
_entity_poly.pdbx_seq_one_letter_code
_entity_poly.pdbx_strand_id
1 'polypeptide(L)'
;MIFANGDKVITYQDDASVIKNIKAQYDQEALKVNNPYIGEVAFTKNTVSFYYDPVEVMENENTIEPANYIISIVEPMLDSVSEGK
;
A
#
# COMPACT_ATOMS: atom_id res chain seq x y z
N MET A 1 -2.64 -6.21 -9.13
CA MET A 1 -3.97 -6.32 -8.47
C MET A 1 -3.85 -5.90 -7.01
N ILE A 2 -4.72 -5.00 -6.55
CA ILE A 2 -4.80 -4.57 -5.14
C ILE A 2 -6.00 -5.20 -4.43
N PHE A 3 -5.84 -5.64 -3.20
CA PHE A 3 -6.91 -6.27 -2.41
C PHE A 3 -6.64 -6.19 -0.90
N ALA A 4 -7.70 -6.23 -0.11
CA ALA A 4 -7.60 -6.39 1.35
C ALA A 4 -7.22 -7.84 1.69
N ASN A 5 -6.22 -8.00 2.55
CA ASN A 5 -5.71 -9.29 3.02
C ASN A 5 -5.94 -9.40 4.53
N GLY A 6 -7.16 -9.77 4.90
CA GLY A 6 -7.64 -9.63 6.28
C GLY A 6 -7.96 -8.18 6.64
N ASP A 7 -8.09 -7.89 7.93
CA ASP A 7 -8.65 -6.62 8.41
C ASP A 7 -7.64 -5.48 8.52
N LYS A 8 -6.33 -5.78 8.49
CA LYS A 8 -5.25 -4.83 8.81
C LYS A 8 -4.21 -4.66 7.71
N VAL A 9 -4.42 -5.30 6.55
CA VAL A 9 -3.41 -5.34 5.50
C VAL A 9 -4.05 -5.11 4.14
N ILE A 10 -3.49 -4.18 3.37
CA ILE A 10 -3.76 -4.06 1.94
C ILE A 10 -2.57 -4.63 1.18
N THR A 11 -2.82 -5.52 0.23
CA THR A 11 -1.77 -6.17 -0.56
C THR A 11 -1.93 -5.81 -2.03
N TYR A 12 -0.82 -5.41 -2.64
CA TYR A 12 -0.69 -5.30 -4.09
C TYR A 12 0.18 -6.44 -4.61
N GLN A 13 -0.33 -7.17 -5.60
CA GLN A 13 0.35 -8.28 -6.25
C GLN A 13 0.57 -7.98 -7.73
N ASP A 14 1.80 -8.17 -8.19
CA ASP A 14 2.19 -8.01 -9.60
C ASP A 14 3.42 -8.86 -9.96
N ASP A 15 3.94 -8.68 -11.17
CA ASP A 15 5.16 -9.30 -11.65
C ASP A 15 6.37 -8.90 -10.79
N ALA A 16 7.32 -9.82 -10.65
CA ALA A 16 8.49 -9.63 -9.79
C ALA A 16 9.35 -8.42 -10.21
N SER A 17 9.37 -8.06 -11.49
CA SER A 17 10.03 -6.87 -12.01
C SER A 17 9.38 -5.58 -11.50
N VAL A 18 8.05 -5.53 -11.48
CA VAL A 18 7.27 -4.38 -10.99
C VAL A 18 7.49 -4.21 -9.49
N ILE A 19 7.36 -5.28 -8.71
CA ILE A 19 7.56 -5.24 -7.26
C ILE A 19 9.00 -4.85 -6.91
N LYS A 20 9.99 -5.32 -7.68
CA LYS A 20 11.39 -4.90 -7.51
C LYS A 20 11.58 -3.40 -7.78
N ASN A 21 10.90 -2.84 -8.77
CA ASN A 21 10.94 -1.40 -9.06
C ASN A 21 10.29 -0.59 -7.92
N ILE A 22 9.12 -1.01 -7.45
CA ILE A 22 8.43 -0.40 -6.30
C ILE A 22 9.33 -0.43 -5.07
N LYS A 23 9.96 -1.58 -4.77
CA LYS A 23 10.88 -1.68 -3.63
C LYS A 23 12.07 -0.72 -3.78
N ALA A 24 12.67 -0.64 -4.97
CA ALA A 24 13.80 0.26 -5.21
C ALA A 24 13.43 1.73 -4.97
N GLN A 25 12.26 2.17 -5.43
CA GLN A 25 11.76 3.52 -5.19
C GLN A 25 11.35 3.76 -3.74
N TYR A 26 10.80 2.75 -3.05
CA TYR A 26 10.50 2.82 -1.62
C TYR A 26 11.77 2.95 -0.77
N ASP A 27 12.81 2.17 -1.07
CA ASP A 27 14.11 2.24 -0.39
C ASP A 27 14.81 3.60 -0.60
N GLN A 28 14.54 4.28 -1.73
CA GLN A 28 15.00 5.64 -2.06
C GLN A 28 14.13 6.75 -1.44
N GLU A 29 13.16 6.40 -0.59
CA GLU A 29 12.16 7.29 0.01
C GLU A 29 11.19 7.97 -0.98
N ALA A 30 11.32 7.73 -2.29
CA ALA A 30 10.43 8.27 -3.31
C ALA A 30 8.98 7.78 -3.16
N LEU A 31 8.79 6.58 -2.58
CA LEU A 31 7.49 5.98 -2.28
C LEU A 31 7.25 5.78 -0.78
N LYS A 32 8.04 6.39 0.10
CA LYS A 32 7.70 6.31 1.53
C LYS A 32 6.37 7.02 1.72
N VAL A 33 5.35 6.21 2.02
CA VAL A 33 4.02 6.71 2.34
C VAL A 33 4.15 7.44 3.67
N ASN A 34 4.34 8.76 3.63
CA ASN A 34 4.28 9.59 4.83
C ASN A 34 2.81 9.85 5.16
N ASN A 35 2.08 8.78 5.45
CA ASN A 35 0.68 8.82 5.85
C ASN A 35 0.59 8.25 7.26
N PRO A 36 -0.10 8.92 8.20
CA PRO A 36 -0.19 8.47 9.59
C PRO A 36 -0.81 7.08 9.74
N TYR A 37 -1.59 6.63 8.77
CA TYR A 37 -2.30 5.35 8.83
C TYR A 37 -1.53 4.17 8.22
N ILE A 38 -0.40 4.42 7.54
CA ILE A 38 0.44 3.35 7.01
C ILE A 38 1.59 3.09 7.99
N GLY A 39 1.55 1.92 8.62
CA GLY A 39 2.62 1.44 9.48
C GLY A 39 3.71 0.72 8.68
N GLU A 40 3.85 -0.58 8.94
CA GLU A 40 4.85 -1.40 8.26
C GLU A 40 4.51 -1.61 6.78
N VAL A 41 5.53 -1.64 5.94
CA VAL A 41 5.42 -2.06 4.53
C VAL A 41 6.32 -3.27 4.32
N ALA A 42 5.72 -4.40 3.94
CA ALA A 42 6.43 -5.65 3.73
C ALA A 42 6.48 -6.01 2.24
N PHE A 43 7.64 -6.46 1.77
CA PHE A 43 7.84 -6.88 0.38
C PHE A 43 8.10 -8.38 0.29
N THR A 44 7.52 -9.01 -0.72
CA THR A 44 7.89 -10.37 -1.16
C THR A 44 8.37 -10.34 -2.61
N LYS A 45 8.57 -11.51 -3.22
CA LYS A 45 8.94 -11.61 -4.64
C LYS A 45 7.89 -10.97 -5.57
N ASN A 46 6.60 -11.10 -5.23
CA ASN A 46 5.49 -10.75 -6.12
C ASN A 46 4.44 -9.86 -5.45
N THR A 47 4.67 -9.44 -4.21
CA THR A 47 3.73 -8.58 -3.49
C THR A 47 4.42 -7.48 -2.70
N VAL A 48 3.68 -6.41 -2.47
CA VAL A 48 3.91 -5.43 -1.41
C VAL A 48 2.66 -5.36 -0.55
N SER A 49 2.83 -5.34 0.78
CA SER A 49 1.75 -5.31 1.76
C SER A 49 1.91 -4.11 2.67
N PHE A 50 0.83 -3.37 2.85
CA PHE A 50 0.74 -2.17 3.68
C PHE A 50 -0.11 -2.47 4.91
N TYR A 51 0.51 -2.35 6.09
CA TYR A 51 -0.17 -2.56 7.36
C TYR A 51 -0.77 -1.25 7.86
N TYR A 52 -1.98 -1.34 8.42
CA TYR A 52 -2.69 -0.19 9.00
C TYR A 52 -3.53 -0.63 10.20
N ASP A 53 -3.94 0.32 11.05
CA ASP A 53 -4.95 0.07 12.07
C ASP A 53 -6.34 0.50 11.58
N PRO A 54 -7.26 -0.46 11.33
CA PRO A 54 -8.60 -0.12 10.86
C PRO A 54 -9.39 0.71 11.86
N VAL A 55 -9.18 0.54 13.18
CA VAL A 55 -9.90 1.32 14.20
C VAL A 55 -9.49 2.78 14.12
N GLU A 56 -8.19 3.04 14.01
CA GLU A 56 -7.65 4.40 13.89
C GLU A 56 -8.18 5.10 12.63
N VAL A 57 -8.21 4.40 11.49
CA VAL A 57 -8.77 4.96 10.25
C VAL A 57 -10.27 5.23 10.38
N MET A 58 -11.04 4.29 10.95
CA MET A 58 -12.49 4.46 11.11
C MET A 58 -12.82 5.65 12.01
N GLU A 59 -12.12 5.81 13.14
CA GLU A 59 -12.36 6.89 14.11
C GLU A 59 -11.94 8.26 13.57
N ASN A 60 -10.78 8.36 12.90
CA ASN A 60 -10.26 9.65 12.44
C ASN A 60 -10.86 10.10 11.10
N GLU A 61 -11.16 9.17 10.19
CA GLU A 61 -11.66 9.48 8.84
C GLU A 61 -13.18 9.31 8.73
N ASN A 62 -13.86 8.95 9.83
CA ASN A 62 -15.31 8.76 9.90
C ASN A 62 -15.84 7.83 8.78
N THR A 63 -15.15 6.70 8.61
CA THR A 63 -15.47 5.69 7.59
C THR A 63 -15.87 4.37 8.24
N ILE A 64 -16.74 3.61 7.57
CA ILE A 64 -17.05 2.22 7.92
C ILE A 64 -16.27 1.21 7.06
N GLU A 65 -15.51 1.69 6.07
CA GLU A 65 -14.71 0.89 5.14
C GLU A 65 -13.25 1.38 5.13
N PRO A 66 -12.48 1.12 6.20
CA PRO A 66 -11.12 1.62 6.33
C PRO A 66 -10.19 1.05 5.24
N ALA A 67 -10.45 -0.17 4.75
CA ALA A 67 -9.71 -0.77 3.65
C ALA A 67 -9.80 0.07 2.36
N ASN A 68 -10.99 0.57 2.00
CA ASN A 68 -11.19 1.39 0.81
C ASN A 68 -10.44 2.71 0.91
N TYR A 69 -10.41 3.29 2.12
CA TYR A 69 -9.65 4.50 2.39
C TYR A 69 -8.14 4.26 2.20
N ILE A 70 -7.59 3.19 2.77
CA ILE A 70 -6.17 2.85 2.61
C ILE A 70 -5.82 2.56 1.14
N ILE A 71 -6.69 1.83 0.41
CA ILE A 71 -6.53 1.59 -1.03
C ILE A 71 -6.40 2.93 -1.78
N SER A 72 -7.27 3.90 -1.49
CA SER A 72 -7.23 5.22 -2.15
C SER A 72 -5.93 6.01 -1.91
N ILE A 73 -5.20 5.70 -0.82
CA ILE A 73 -3.90 6.31 -0.53
C ILE A 73 -2.78 5.62 -1.32
N VAL A 74 -2.78 4.28 -1.33
CA VAL A 74 -1.64 3.51 -1.88
C VAL A 74 -1.74 3.27 -3.38
N GLU A 75 -2.96 3.20 -3.94
CA GLU A 75 -3.19 2.93 -5.35
C GLU A 75 -2.52 3.97 -6.28
N PRO A 76 -2.67 5.30 -6.10
CA PRO A 76 -2.00 6.27 -6.95
C PRO A 76 -0.47 6.17 -6.94
N MET A 77 0.10 5.77 -5.80
CA MET A 77 1.53 5.58 -5.65
C MET A 77 2.01 4.35 -6.44
N LEU A 78 1.26 3.25 -6.37
CA LEU A 78 1.56 2.03 -7.11
C LEU A 78 1.42 2.25 -8.62
N ASP A 79 0.38 2.98 -9.03
CA ASP A 79 0.12 3.29 -10.44
C ASP A 79 1.25 4.11 -11.06
N SER A 80 1.73 5.14 -10.35
CA SER A 80 2.84 6.00 -10.81
C SER A 80 4.14 5.26 -11.11
N VAL A 81 4.32 4.07 -10.52
CA VAL A 81 5.51 3.22 -10.67
C VAL A 81 5.28 2.13 -11.70
N SER A 82 4.04 1.69 -11.85
CA SER A 82 3.62 0.65 -12.79
C SER A 82 3.57 1.16 -14.24
N GLU A 83 3.27 2.46 -14.44
CA GLU A 83 3.23 3.10 -15.76
C GLU A 83 4.61 3.44 -16.34
N GLY A 84 5.70 3.23 -15.59
CA GLY A 84 7.07 3.33 -16.09
C GLY A 84 7.51 2.17 -16.98
N LYS A 85 6.57 1.57 -17.74
CA LYS A 85 6.84 0.53 -18.75
C LYS A 85 7.45 1.10 -20.02
#